data_AF-A0A4Y2APT1-F1
#
_entry.id   AF-A0A4Y2APT1-F1
#
_cell.length_a   1.000
_cell.length_b   1.000
_cell.length_c   1.000
_cell.angle_alpha   90.00
_cell.angle_beta   90.00
_cell.angle_gamma   90.00
#
_symmetry.space_group_name_H-M   'P 1'
#
loop_
_entity.id
_entity.type
_entity.pdbx_description
1 polymer ?
#
loop_
_entity_poly.entity_id
_entity_poly.type
_entity_poly.pdbx_seq_one_letter_code
_entity_poly.pdbx_strand_id
1 'polypeptide(L)' 'PQASRVEIVPIVVGALGTWDPANNKFLSKFTSRSYLKKMQKLCVRENILWARDIYVEHVTVRRQFDEEESDKSSSNIVVS' A
#
# COMPACT_ATOMS: atom_id res chain seq x y z
N PRO A 1 9.51 25.32 22.47
CA PRO A 1 8.87 24.33 21.58
C PRO A 1 9.06 22.91 22.14
N GLN A 2 8.00 22.31 22.68
CA GLN A 2 8.06 20.91 23.11
C GLN A 2 7.85 20.03 21.88
N ALA A 3 8.90 19.32 21.44
CA ALA A 3 8.78 18.40 20.31
C ALA A 3 7.85 17.24 20.70
N SER A 4 6.78 17.04 19.95
CA SER A 4 5.91 15.88 20.09
C SER A 4 6.68 14.62 19.68
N ARG A 5 6.55 13.55 20.48
CA ARG A 5 7.13 12.24 20.14
C ARG A 5 6.29 11.61 19.02
N VAL A 6 6.93 11.32 17.88
CA VAL A 6 6.34 10.61 16.75
C VAL A 6 6.95 9.21 16.67
N GLU A 7 6.11 8.21 16.42
CA GLU A 7 6.53 6.81 16.20
C GLU A 7 6.06 6.36 14.82
N ILE A 8 6.97 5.76 14.05
CA ILE A 8 6.67 5.18 12.73
C ILE A 8 6.42 3.69 12.92
N VAL A 9 5.23 3.22 12.54
CA VAL A 9 4.86 1.80 12.61
C VAL A 9 4.61 1.28 11.19
N PRO A 10 5.45 0.37 10.67
CA PRO A 10 5.28 -0.15 9.32
C PRO A 10 4.10 -1.11 9.24
N ILE A 11 3.46 -1.16 8.06
CA ILE A 11 2.51 -2.21 7.70
C ILE A 11 3.28 -3.29 6.93
N VAL A 12 3.30 -4.50 7.45
CA VAL A 12 4.06 -5.60 6.85
C VAL A 12 3.18 -6.42 5.91
N VAL A 13 3.58 -6.49 4.64
CA VAL A 13 2.94 -7.32 3.61
C VAL A 13 4.02 -8.08 2.85
N GLY A 14 3.89 -9.40 2.76
CA GLY A 14 4.77 -10.25 1.98
C GLY A 14 4.50 -10.11 0.48
N ALA A 15 5.50 -10.37 -0.36
CA ALA A 15 5.51 -10.09 -1.81
C ALA A 15 4.33 -10.65 -2.62
N LEU A 16 3.68 -11.73 -2.15
CA LEU A 16 2.49 -12.31 -2.78
C LEU A 16 1.19 -11.93 -2.06
N GLY A 17 1.21 -10.85 -1.27
CA GLY A 17 0.05 -10.37 -0.54
C GLY A 17 -0.18 -11.01 0.83
N THR A 18 0.80 -11.73 1.39
CA THR A 18 0.68 -12.29 2.74
C THR A 18 0.58 -11.16 3.76
N TRP A 19 -0.54 -11.08 4.47
CA TRP A 19 -0.77 -10.05 5.47
C TRP A 19 -0.30 -10.48 6.85
N ASP A 20 0.53 -9.67 7.52
CA ASP A 20 0.96 -9.94 8.90
C ASP A 20 -0.21 -9.74 9.89
N PRO A 21 -0.60 -10.77 10.66
CA PRO A 21 -1.61 -10.64 11.72
C PRO A 21 -1.29 -9.55 12.76
N ALA A 22 -0.03 -9.20 12.98
CA ALA A 22 0.38 -8.15 13.90
C ALA A 22 -0.13 -6.75 13.46
N ASN A 23 -0.28 -6.51 12.16
CA ASN A 23 -0.88 -5.28 11.63
C ASN A 23 -2.30 -5.07 12.21
N ASN A 24 -3.08 -6.15 12.36
CA ASN A 24 -4.46 -6.06 12.85
C ASN A 24 -4.51 -5.58 14.30
N LYS A 25 -3.60 -6.04 15.15
CA LYS A 25 -3.52 -5.68 16.58
C LYS A 25 -3.26 -4.18 16.76
N PHE A 26 -2.49 -3.58 15.87
CA PHE A 26 -2.20 -2.15 15.89
C PHE A 26 -3.36 -1.34 15.27
N LEU A 27 -3.77 -1.70 14.05
CA LEU A 27 -4.74 -0.94 13.27
C LEU A 27 -6.16 -0.99 13.84
N SER A 28 -6.51 -2.03 14.62
CA SER A 28 -7.82 -2.11 15.28
C SER A 28 -8.04 -1.01 16.33
N LYS A 29 -6.96 -0.35 16.78
CA LYS A 29 -7.05 0.79 17.71
C LYS A 29 -7.53 2.08 17.03
N PHE A 30 -7.37 2.17 15.71
CA PHE A 30 -7.60 3.39 14.93
C PHE A 30 -8.74 3.25 13.91
N THR A 31 -9.14 2.02 13.58
CA THR A 31 -10.08 1.75 12.48
C THR A 31 -11.13 0.72 12.86
N SER A 32 -12.32 0.83 12.27
CA SER A 32 -13.36 -0.20 12.40
C SER A 32 -12.96 -1.50 11.70
N ARG A 33 -13.54 -2.64 12.09
CA ARG A 33 -13.24 -3.94 11.48
C ARG A 33 -13.51 -3.96 9.96
N SER A 34 -14.55 -3.27 9.49
CA SER A 34 -14.88 -3.19 8.07
C SER A 34 -13.86 -2.36 7.30
N TYR A 35 -13.40 -1.26 7.89
CA TYR A 35 -12.37 -0.41 7.27
C TYR A 35 -11.00 -1.07 7.29
N LEU A 36 -10.64 -1.78 8.38
CA LEU A 36 -9.40 -2.54 8.48
C LEU A 36 -9.31 -3.59 7.36
N LYS A 37 -10.39 -4.34 7.12
CA LYS A 37 -10.44 -5.29 6.00
C LYS A 37 -10.25 -4.62 4.64
N LYS A 38 -10.79 -3.40 4.46
CA LYS A 38 -10.60 -2.63 3.24
C LYS A 38 -9.14 -2.18 3.10
N MET A 39 -8.55 -1.65 4.17
CA MET A 39 -7.16 -1.22 4.22
C MET A 39 -6.20 -2.37 3.92
N GLN A 40 -6.41 -3.55 4.52
CA GLN A 40 -5.67 -4.77 4.19
C GLN A 40 -5.72 -5.07 2.68
N LYS A 41 -6.91 -5.04 2.06
CA LYS A 41 -7.06 -5.30 0.62
C LYS A 41 -6.31 -4.28 -0.24
N LEU A 42 -6.33 -2.99 0.14
CA LEU A 42 -5.63 -1.93 -0.59
C LEU A 42 -4.11 -2.14 -0.52
N CYS A 43 -3.56 -2.31 0.69
CA CYS A 43 -2.12 -2.54 0.87
C CYS A 43 -1.64 -3.82 0.17
N VAL A 44 -2.42 -4.90 0.25
CA VAL A 44 -2.09 -6.16 -0.44
C VAL A 44 -2.13 -6.00 -1.96
N ARG A 45 -3.14 -5.31 -2.50
CA ARG A 45 -3.24 -5.04 -3.94
C ARG A 45 -2.04 -4.23 -4.42
N GLU A 46 -1.68 -3.15 -3.73
CA GLU A 46 -0.52 -2.33 -4.08
C GLU A 46 0.77 -3.13 -4.01
N ASN A 47 0.99 -3.92 -2.96
CA ASN A 47 2.17 -4.75 -2.82
C ASN A 47 2.33 -5.75 -3.97
N ILE A 48 1.24 -6.41 -4.39
CA ILE A 48 1.26 -7.33 -5.53
C ILE A 48 1.54 -6.61 -6.84
N LEU A 49 0.96 -5.41 -7.05
CA LEU A 49 1.24 -4.60 -8.24
C LEU A 49 2.71 -4.23 -8.32
N TRP A 50 3.28 -3.72 -7.23
CA TRP A 50 4.71 -3.39 -7.15
C TRP A 50 5.60 -4.63 -7.40
N ALA A 51 5.28 -5.76 -6.76
CA ALA A 51 6.05 -6.99 -6.95
C ALA A 51 6.01 -7.47 -8.41
N ARG A 52 4.83 -7.39 -9.06
CA ARG A 52 4.66 -7.71 -10.49
C ARG A 52 5.47 -6.76 -11.35
N ASP A 53 5.35 -5.45 -11.13
CA ASP A 53 5.96 -4.44 -11.98
C ASP A 53 7.49 -4.51 -11.92
N ILE A 54 8.05 -4.74 -10.73
CA ILE A 54 9.49 -5.00 -10.54
C ILE A 54 9.93 -6.26 -11.30
N TYR A 55 9.17 -7.35 -11.20
CA TYR A 55 9.50 -8.61 -11.89
C TYR A 55 9.41 -8.46 -13.41
N VAL A 56 8.36 -7.83 -13.92
CA VAL A 56 8.17 -7.61 -15.36
C VAL A 56 9.25 -6.68 -15.90
N GLU A 57 9.59 -5.62 -15.19
CA GLU A 57 10.70 -4.73 -15.56
C GLU A 57 12.03 -5.49 -15.62
N HIS A 58 12.29 -6.38 -14.64
CA HIS A 58 13.49 -7.21 -14.64
C HIS A 58 13.59 -8.13 -15.87
N VAL A 59 12.49 -8.79 -16.25
CA VAL A 59 12.48 -9.74 -17.38
C VAL A 59 12.46 -9.05 -18.74
N THR A 60 11.74 -7.92 -18.85
CA THR A 60 11.52 -7.23 -20.14
C THR A 60 12.50 -6.09 -20.39
N VAL A 61 13.21 -5.61 -19.36
CA VAL A 61 14.05 -4.40 -19.36
C VAL A 61 13.26 -3.15 -19.78
N ARG A 62 11.92 -3.19 -19.65
CA ARG A 62 11.03 -2.06 -19.93
C ARG A 62 10.44 -1.56 -18.64
N ARG A 63 10.55 -0.24 -18.43
CA ARG A 63 9.97 0.45 -17.29
C ARG A 63 8.47 0.16 -17.17
N GLN A 64 8.03 -0.26 -15.99
CA GLN A 64 6.61 -0.57 -15.73
C GLN A 64 5.88 0.51 -14.91
N PHE A 65 6.61 1.49 -14.38
CA PHE A 65 6.04 2.55 -13.55
C PHE A 65 6.59 3.91 -13.96
N ASP A 66 5.71 4.73 -14.54
CA ASP A 66 5.97 6.12 -14.88
C ASP A 66 5.19 7.04 -13.92
N GLU A 67 5.89 7.97 -13.27
CA GLU A 67 5.29 8.90 -12.29
C GLU A 67 4.14 9.73 -12.90
N GLU A 68 4.21 10.01 -14.20
CA GLU A 68 3.20 10.79 -14.93
C GLU A 68 1.88 10.04 -15.22
N GLU A 69 1.85 8.71 -15.09
CA GLU A 69 0.63 7.91 -15.30
C GLU A 69 -0.14 7.69 -13.99
N SER A 70 0.57 7.65 -12.85
CA SER A 70 -0.07 7.61 -11.52
C SER A 70 -0.92 8.86 -11.20
N ASP A 71 -0.51 10.05 -11.67
CA ASP A 71 -1.26 11.29 -11.47
C ASP A 71 -2.56 11.33 -12.29
N LYS A 72 -2.57 10.72 -13.48
CA LYS A 72 -3.77 10.62 -14.32
C LYS A 72 -4.83 9.67 -13.72
N SER A 73 -4.40 8.63 -13.00
CA SER A 73 -5.31 7.71 -12.31
C SER A 73 -5.97 8.34 -11.08
N SER A 74 -5.21 9.10 -10.28
CA SER A 74 -5.71 9.89 -9.15
C SER A 74 -6.72 10.96 -9.59
N SER A 75 -6.51 11.57 -10.75
CA SER A 75 -7.42 12.58 -11.33
C SER A 75 -8.83 12.04 -11.59
N ASN A 76 -8.99 10.74 -11.86
CA ASN A 76 -10.30 10.13 -12.11
C ASN A 76 -11.08 9.73 -10.83
N ILE A 77 -10.43 9.73 -9.67
CA ILE A 77 -11.08 9.45 -8.37
C ILE A 77 -11.73 10.72 -7.79
N VAL A 78 -11.26 11.92 -8.17
CA VAL A 78 -11.80 13.20 -7.69
C VAL A 78 -13.06 13.63 -8.45
N VAL A 79 -13.45 12.93 -9.52
CA VAL A 79 -14.63 13.25 -10.35
C VAL A 79 -15.84 12.34 -10.06
N SER A 80 -15.94 11.75 -8.86
CA SER A 80 -17.07 10.91 -8.45
C SER A 80 -17.71 11.38 -7.16
#